data_AF-A0A964CBD2-F1
#
_entry.id   AF-A0A964CBD2-F1
#
_cell.length_a   1.000
_cell.length_b   1.000
_cell.length_c   1.000
_cell.angle_alpha   90.00
_cell.angle_beta   90.00
_cell.angle_gamma   90.00
#
_symmetry.space_group_name_H-M   'P 1'
#
loop_
_entity.id
_entity.type
_entity.pdbx_description
1 polymer ?
#
loop_
_entity_poly.entity_id
_entity_poly.type
_entity_poly.pdbx_seq_one_letter_code
_entity_poly.pdbx_strand_id
1 'polypeptide(L)' 'MNLLLDQGLPLSTAALLRDAGIDTIHVGEIGMSQAEDVEIIQKAG' A
#
# COMPACT_ATOMS: atom_id res chain seq x y z
N MET A 1 -8.57 3.99 4.83
CA MET A 1 -7.26 3.32 4.76
C MET A 1 -6.42 3.77 5.92
N ASN A 2 -6.03 2.85 6.80
CA ASN A 2 -5.12 3.16 7.89
C ASN A 2 -3.66 2.89 7.50
N LEU A 3 -3.42 2.00 6.53
CA LEU A 3 -2.08 1.69 6.03
C LEU A 3 -2.03 1.74 4.49
N LEU A 4 -1.05 2.47 3.95
CA LEU A 4 -0.63 2.42 2.56
C LEU A 4 0.72 1.69 2.51
N LEU A 5 0.78 0.53 1.87
CA LEU A 5 2.02 -0.23 1.71
C LEU A 5 2.76 0.24 0.46
N ASP A 6 4.04 0.52 0.59
CA ASP A 6 4.95 0.79 -0.52
C ASP A 6 5.25 -0.47 -1.36
N GLN A 7 6.05 -0.30 -2.40
CA GLN A 7 6.45 -1.32 -3.36
C GLN A 7 7.46 -2.35 -2.82
N GLY A 8 8.02 -2.15 -1.63
CA GLY A 8 9.00 -3.03 -1.01
C GLY A 8 8.40 -4.32 -0.44
N LEU A 9 7.08 -4.36 -0.26
CA LEU A 9 6.36 -5.53 0.25
C LEU A 9 5.71 -6.33 -0.90
N PRO A 10 5.52 -7.65 -0.73
CA PRO A 10 4.70 -8.41 -1.67
C PRO A 10 3.25 -7.89 -1.69
N LEU A 11 2.62 -7.91 -2.88
CA LEU A 11 1.21 -7.52 -3.06
C LEU A 11 0.26 -8.27 -2.12
N SER A 12 0.57 -9.55 -1.82
CA SER A 12 -0.21 -10.38 -0.90
C SER A 12 -0.22 -9.87 0.54
N THR A 13 0.71 -8.99 0.93
CA THR A 13 0.77 -8.44 2.29
C THR A 13 -0.48 -7.63 2.63
N ALA A 14 -1.01 -6.86 1.67
CA ALA A 14 -2.24 -6.10 1.88
C ALA A 14 -3.45 -7.02 2.09
N ALA A 15 -3.50 -8.17 1.38
CA ALA A 15 -4.54 -9.17 1.61
C ALA A 15 -4.46 -9.77 3.02
N LEU A 16 -3.26 -10.17 3.47
CA LEU A 16 -3.06 -10.73 4.81
C LEU A 16 -3.43 -9.73 5.92
N LEU A 17 -3.09 -8.45 5.75
CA LEU A 17 -3.44 -7.41 6.72
C LEU A 17 -4.94 -7.14 6.76
N ARG A 18 -5.61 -7.13 5.60
CA ARG A 18 -7.08 -7.03 5.53
C ARG A 18 -7.77 -8.23 6.18
N ASP A 19 -7.26 -9.44 5.97
CA ASP A 19 -7.77 -10.67 6.64
C ASP A 19 -7.60 -10.60 8.16
N ALA A 20 -6.57 -9.90 8.64
CA ALA A 20 -6.37 -9.60 10.06
C ALA A 20 -7.20 -8.41 10.58
N GLY A 21 -8.06 -7.81 9.75
CA GLY A 21 -8.92 -6.69 10.11
C GLY A 21 -8.27 -5.31 10.02
N ILE A 22 -7.12 -5.19 9.36
CA ILE A 22 -6.38 -3.93 9.20
C ILE A 22 -6.67 -3.33 7.82
N ASP A 23 -7.38 -2.20 7.79
CA ASP A 23 -7.70 -1.46 6.56
C ASP A 23 -6.43 -0.97 5.84
N THR A 24 -6.07 -1.68 4.76
CA THR A 24 -4.77 -1.58 4.09
C THR A 24 -4.93 -1.65 2.56
N ILE A 25 -4.20 -0.81 1.82
CA ILE A 25 -3.98 -0.97 0.37
C ILE A 25 -2.48 -1.07 0.07
N HIS A 26 -2.12 -1.76 -1.00
CA HIS A 26 -0.77 -1.73 -1.55
C HIS A 26 -0.70 -0.78 -2.75
N VAL A 27 0.39 0.00 -2.90
CA VAL A 27 0.57 0.95 -4.02
C VAL A 27 0.39 0.29 -5.39
N GLY A 28 0.78 -0.98 -5.52
CA GLY A 28 0.54 -1.77 -6.73
C GLY A 28 -0.91 -2.07 -7.06
N GLU A 29 -1.84 -2.09 -6.08
CA GLU A 29 -3.28 -2.25 -6.32
C GLU A 29 -3.90 -0.99 -6.97
N ILE A 30 -3.24 0.16 -6.82
CA ILE A 30 -3.67 1.46 -7.35
C ILE A 30 -2.77 1.99 -8.48
N GLY A 31 -1.95 1.12 -9.08
CA GLY A 31 -1.11 1.47 -10.22
C GLY A 31 0.11 2.34 -9.88
N MET A 32 0.47 2.44 -8.60
CA MET A 32 1.61 3.21 -8.10
C MET A 32 2.87 2.34 -7.90
N SER A 33 2.99 1.20 -8.59
CA SER A 33 4.15 0.30 -8.46
C SER A 33 5.49 0.92 -8.90
N GLN A 34 5.46 2.05 -9.61
CA GLN A 34 6.63 2.80 -10.08
C GLN A 34 6.68 4.22 -9.48
N ALA A 35 5.83 4.51 -8.49
CA ALA A 35 5.80 5.82 -7.85
C ALA A 35 7.07 6.03 -7.02
N GLU A 36 7.56 7.27 -7.01
CA GLU A 36 8.63 7.69 -6.11
C GLU A 36 8.12 7.81 -4.67
N ASP A 37 9.03 7.71 -3.70
CA ASP A 37 8.70 7.81 -2.27
C ASP A 37 7.92 9.09 -1.95
N VAL A 38 8.26 10.21 -2.62
CA VAL A 38 7.56 11.48 -2.45
C VAL A 38 6.09 11.41 -2.89
N GLU A 39 5.79 10.68 -3.96
CA GLU A 39 4.43 10.50 -4.47
C GLU A 39 3.62 9.58 -3.55
N ILE A 40 4.26 8.56 -2.98
CA ILE A 40 3.64 7.65 -2.00
C ILE A 40 3.31 8.40 -0.69
N ILE A 41 4.24 9.22 -0.20
CA ILE A 41 4.03 10.04 1.02
C ILE A 41 2.89 11.04 0.80
N GLN A 42 2.83 11.70 -0.36
CA GLN A 42 1.73 12.60 -0.70
C GLN A 42 0.37 11.89 -0.75
N LYS A 43 0.35 10.61 -1.16
CA LYS A 43 -0.87 9.80 -1.20
C LYS A 43 -1.34 9.33 0.18
N ALA A 44 -0.41 9.20 1.12
CA ALA A 44 -0.70 8.73 2.48
C ALA A 44 -1.27 9.83 3.41
N GLY A 45 -1.03 11.11 3.10
CA GLY A 45 -1.55 12.27 3.84
C GLY A 45 -3.00 12.60 3.53
#